data_AF-A0A3N1HF43-F1
#
_entry.id   AF-A0A3N1HF43-F1
#
_cell.length_a   1.000
_cell.length_b   1.000
_cell.length_c   1.000
_cell.angle_alpha   90.00
_cell.angle_beta   90.00
_cell.angle_gamma   90.00
#
_symmetry.space_group_name_H-M   'P 1'
#
loop_
_entity.id
_entity.type
_entity.pdbx_description
1 polymer ?
#
loop_
_entity_poly.entity_id
_entity_poly.type
_entity_poly.pdbx_seq_one_letter_code
_entity_poly.pdbx_strand_id
1 'polypeptide(L)'
;MAGFEIVADTLEAHSRQLDDLGARLQGAVDAAKTVSMPTDAYGILCQPFRMMLDPVEQYGLDALQGAVEAMDAAGKAVKDTVDQYREMEEAIRDSFKAGD
;
A
#
# COMPACT_ATOMS: atom_id res chain seq x y z
N MET A 1 17.11 -29.40 0.53
CA MET A 1 17.01 -28.03 -0.02
C MET A 1 15.57 -27.57 0.17
N ALA A 2 15.31 -26.65 1.09
CA ALA A 2 13.97 -26.11 1.38
C ALA A 2 14.05 -24.58 1.64
N GLY A 3 15.02 -23.91 1.02
CA GLY A 3 15.40 -22.54 1.38
C GLY A 3 14.50 -21.47 0.77
N PHE A 4 14.18 -21.58 -0.53
CA PHE A 4 13.44 -20.54 -1.25
C PHE A 4 11.93 -20.60 -1.01
N GLU A 5 11.33 -21.79 -0.94
CA GLU A 5 9.91 -21.95 -0.63
C GLU A 5 9.48 -21.29 0.70
N ILE A 6 10.22 -21.51 1.80
CA ILE A 6 9.92 -20.87 3.10
C ILE A 6 10.02 -19.34 3.03
N VAL A 7 11.01 -18.83 2.28
CA VAL A 7 11.20 -17.38 2.11
C VAL A 7 10.10 -16.80 1.23
N ALA A 8 9.71 -17.49 0.15
CA ALA A 8 8.63 -17.11 -0.74
C ALA A 8 7.30 -17.00 0.02
N ASP A 9 6.97 -17.98 0.86
CA ASP A 9 5.75 -17.96 1.68
C ASP A 9 5.74 -16.79 2.68
N THR A 10 6.90 -16.50 3.28
CA THR A 10 7.04 -15.38 4.23
C THR A 10 6.86 -14.03 3.53
N LEU A 11 7.45 -13.87 2.34
CA LEU A 11 7.29 -12.68 1.52
C LEU A 11 5.86 -12.54 1.01
N GLU A 12 5.21 -13.62 0.62
CA GLU A 12 3.80 -13.62 0.22
C GLU A 12 2.91 -13.15 1.38
N ALA A 13 3.13 -13.67 2.59
CA ALA A 13 2.42 -13.22 3.78
C ALA A 13 2.65 -11.72 4.07
N HIS A 14 3.88 -11.22 3.88
CA HIS A 14 4.16 -9.80 4.03
C HIS A 14 3.46 -8.94 2.98
N SER A 15 3.43 -9.38 1.72
CA SER A 15 2.71 -8.67 0.65
C SER A 15 1.22 -8.48 0.98
N ARG A 16 0.59 -9.51 1.57
CA ARG A 16 -0.80 -9.43 2.06
C ARG A 16 -0.97 -8.43 3.20
N GLN A 17 0.02 -8.28 4.07
CA GLN A 17 -0.02 -7.26 5.13
C GLN A 17 0.10 -5.84 4.57
N LEU A 18 0.90 -5.65 3.52
CA LEU A 18 0.99 -4.38 2.81
C LEU A 18 -0.31 -4.03 2.10
N ASP A 19 -0.95 -5.03 1.46
CA ASP A 19 -2.27 -4.86 0.83
C ASP A 19 -3.34 -4.46 1.87
N ASP A 20 -3.37 -5.12 3.04
CA ASP A 20 -4.31 -4.77 4.13
C ASP A 20 -4.08 -3.34 4.65
N LEU A 21 -2.82 -2.96 4.85
CA LEU A 21 -2.48 -1.60 5.27
C LEU A 21 -2.89 -0.57 4.21
N GLY A 22 -2.63 -0.85 2.93
CA GLY A 22 -3.06 -0.03 1.81
C GLY A 22 -4.58 0.16 1.77
N ALA A 23 -5.35 -0.91 1.97
CA ALA A 23 -6.81 -0.85 2.02
C ALA A 23 -7.33 0.02 3.19
N ARG A 24 -6.69 -0.07 4.36
CA ARG A 24 -7.02 0.76 5.52
C ARG A 24 -6.69 2.24 5.28
N LEU A 25 -5.57 2.54 4.62
CA LEU A 25 -5.22 3.89 4.21
C LEU A 25 -6.22 4.44 3.17
N GLN A 26 -6.66 3.62 2.22
CA GLN A 26 -7.70 4.02 1.27
C GLN A 26 -9.01 4.34 1.97
N GLY A 27 -9.41 3.54 2.97
CA GLY A 27 -10.57 3.86 3.81
C GLY A 27 -10.43 5.19 4.55
N ALA A 28 -9.22 5.56 4.99
CA ALA A 28 -8.95 6.86 5.59
C ALA A 28 -9.06 8.01 4.57
N VAL A 29 -8.58 7.82 3.34
CA VAL A 29 -8.75 8.78 2.23
C VAL A 29 -10.23 9.01 1.94
N ASP A 30 -11.02 7.94 1.84
CA ASP A 30 -12.44 8.02 1.52
C ASP A 30 -13.23 8.72 2.64
N ALA A 31 -12.87 8.46 3.90
CA ALA A 31 -13.40 9.16 5.05
C ALA A 31 -13.03 10.66 5.01
N ALA A 32 -11.77 10.99 4.74
CA ALA A 32 -11.31 12.37 4.64
C ALA A 32 -12.01 13.15 3.52
N LYS A 33 -12.26 12.53 2.36
CA LYS A 33 -13.04 13.12 1.26
C LYS A 33 -14.51 13.37 1.63
N THR A 34 -15.05 12.58 2.53
CA THR A 34 -16.45 12.70 2.99
C THR A 34 -16.60 13.74 4.09
N VAL A 35 -15.57 13.92 4.92
CA VAL A 35 -15.55 14.90 6.01
C VAL A 35 -14.91 16.20 5.50
N SER A 36 -15.61 16.92 4.61
CA SER A 36 -15.30 18.34 4.45
C SER A 36 -16.03 19.10 5.56
N MET A 37 -15.30 19.86 6.39
CA MET A 37 -15.98 20.68 7.39
C MET A 37 -16.73 21.81 6.68
N PRO A 38 -18.06 21.88 6.81
CA PRO A 38 -18.82 22.96 6.21
C PRO A 38 -18.48 24.29 6.91
N THR A 39 -18.52 25.38 6.17
CA THR A 39 -18.04 26.71 6.61
C THR A 39 -18.80 27.25 7.83
N ASP A 40 -20.00 26.73 8.09
CA ASP A 40 -20.81 27.02 9.28
C ASP A 40 -20.30 26.34 10.56
N ALA A 41 -19.54 25.24 10.45
CA ALA A 41 -18.93 24.54 11.59
C ALA A 41 -17.85 25.38 12.31
N TYR A 42 -17.23 26.33 11.61
CA TYR A 42 -16.22 27.23 12.18
C TYR A 42 -16.83 28.42 12.95
N GLY A 43 -18.16 28.58 12.92
CA GLY A 43 -18.82 29.76 13.48
C GLY A 43 -18.48 31.04 12.71
N ILE A 44 -19.33 32.07 12.84
CA ILE A 44 -19.23 33.33 12.05
C ILE A 44 -17.85 33.99 12.16
N LEU A 45 -17.19 33.88 13.32
CA LEU A 45 -15.92 34.56 13.58
C LEU A 45 -14.70 33.86 12.95
N CYS A 46 -14.73 32.54 12.78
CA CYS A 46 -13.57 31.80 12.30
C CYS A 46 -13.65 31.42 10.81
N GLN A 47 -14.70 31.81 10.10
CA GLN A 47 -14.84 31.59 8.64
C GLN A 47 -13.63 32.09 7.81
N PRO A 48 -12.97 33.22 8.13
CA PRO A 48 -11.78 33.65 7.38
C PRO A 48 -10.60 32.68 7.50
N PHE A 49 -10.47 32.00 8.64
CA PHE A 49 -9.39 31.03 8.85
C PHE A 49 -9.60 29.73 8.07
N ARG A 50 -10.84 29.40 7.70
CA ARG A 50 -11.15 28.22 6.87
C ARG A 50 -10.44 28.29 5.52
N MET A 51 -10.45 29.44 4.85
CA MET A 51 -9.78 29.60 3.56
C MET A 51 -8.26 29.38 3.64
N MET A 52 -7.65 29.58 4.82
CA MET A 52 -6.22 29.25 5.04
C MET A 52 -5.98 27.75 5.31
N LEU A 53 -7.02 27.00 5.68
CA LEU A 53 -6.95 25.56 5.99
C LEU A 53 -7.21 24.67 4.78
N ASP A 54 -7.91 25.17 3.74
CA ASP A 54 -8.17 24.41 2.50
C ASP A 54 -6.88 23.82 1.88
N PRO A 55 -5.75 24.56 1.78
CA PRO A 55 -4.50 23.99 1.24
C PRO A 55 -3.93 22.89 2.14
N VAL A 56 -4.07 23.04 3.47
CA VAL A 56 -3.57 22.08 4.45
C VAL A 56 -4.37 20.77 4.39
N GLU A 57 -5.68 20.87 4.20
CA GLU A 57 -6.55 19.72 3.98
C GLU A 57 -6.18 18.98 2.69
N GLN A 58 -5.90 19.72 1.61
CA GLN A 58 -5.45 19.12 0.36
C GLN A 58 -4.09 18.41 0.52
N TYR A 59 -3.12 19.01 1.22
CA TYR A 59 -1.84 18.34 1.51
C TYR A 59 -2.01 17.06 2.31
N GLY A 60 -2.96 17.04 3.26
CA GLY A 60 -3.30 15.84 4.01
C GLY A 60 -3.86 14.73 3.12
N LEU A 61 -4.79 15.07 2.21
CA LEU A 61 -5.35 14.13 1.24
C LEU A 61 -4.28 13.59 0.30
N ASP A 62 -3.42 14.46 -0.25
CA ASP A 62 -2.35 14.07 -1.16
C ASP A 62 -1.33 13.15 -0.45
N ALA A 63 -0.98 13.45 0.80
CA ALA A 63 -0.08 12.61 1.59
C ALA A 63 -0.68 11.22 1.87
N LEU A 64 -1.97 11.14 2.21
CA LEU A 64 -2.65 9.86 2.41
C LEU A 64 -2.73 9.06 1.10
N GLN A 65 -3.03 9.71 -0.01
CA GLN A 65 -3.05 9.07 -1.33
C GLN A 65 -1.67 8.54 -1.73
N GLY A 66 -0.62 9.34 -1.53
CA GLY A 66 0.76 8.91 -1.77
C GLY A 66 1.17 7.72 -0.87
N ALA A 67 0.66 7.64 0.35
CA ALA A 67 0.88 6.50 1.22
C ALA A 67 0.20 5.23 0.69
N VAL A 68 -1.03 5.31 0.16
CA VAL A 68 -1.71 4.19 -0.50
C VAL A 68 -0.89 3.69 -1.69
N GLU A 69 -0.44 4.60 -2.57
CA GLU A 69 0.36 4.27 -3.75
C GLU A 69 1.70 3.61 -3.37
N ALA A 70 2.36 4.10 -2.31
CA ALA A 70 3.60 3.52 -1.82
C ALA A 70 3.41 2.09 -1.27
N MET A 71 2.29 1.83 -0.58
CA MET A 71 1.97 0.48 -0.10
C MET A 71 1.70 -0.50 -1.24
N ASP A 72 0.94 -0.08 -2.26
CA ASP A 72 0.67 -0.90 -3.45
C ASP A 72 1.96 -1.20 -4.22
N ALA A 73 2.80 -0.19 -4.44
CA ALA A 73 4.10 -0.36 -5.09
C ALA A 73 5.02 -1.32 -4.32
N ALA A 74 5.08 -1.20 -2.99
CA ALA A 74 5.85 -2.10 -2.16
C ALA A 74 5.30 -3.53 -2.18
N GLY A 75 3.99 -3.70 -2.06
CA GLY A 75 3.31 -5.00 -2.13
C GLY A 75 3.56 -5.70 -3.46
N LYS A 76 3.48 -4.96 -4.57
CA LYS A 76 3.82 -5.47 -5.90
C LYS A 76 5.27 -5.90 -6.02
N ALA A 77 6.23 -5.08 -5.58
CA ALA A 77 7.65 -5.44 -5.63
C ALA A 77 7.96 -6.72 -4.84
N VAL A 78 7.29 -6.93 -3.70
CA VAL A 78 7.41 -8.16 -2.91
C VAL A 78 6.84 -9.36 -3.66
N LYS A 79 5.65 -9.24 -4.28
CA LYS A 79 5.05 -10.29 -5.12
C LYS A 79 5.93 -10.66 -6.30
N ASP A 80 6.46 -9.67 -7.02
CA ASP A 80 7.37 -9.88 -8.14
C ASP A 80 8.63 -10.66 -7.69
N THR A 81 9.13 -10.39 -6.48
CA THR A 81 10.28 -11.12 -5.91
C THR A 81 9.94 -12.58 -5.58
N VAL A 82 8.73 -12.84 -5.06
CA VAL A 82 8.24 -14.21 -4.80
C VAL A 82 8.16 -15.02 -6.09
N ASP A 83 7.63 -14.42 -7.15
CA ASP A 83 7.50 -15.07 -8.45
C ASP A 83 8.87 -15.43 -9.02
N GLN A 84 9.85 -14.51 -8.94
CA GLN A 84 11.24 -14.79 -9.35
C GLN A 84 11.86 -15.95 -8.57
N TYR A 85 11.62 -16.07 -7.27
CA TYR A 85 12.13 -17.18 -6.47
C TYR A 85 11.50 -18.51 -6.87
N ARG A 86 10.20 -18.53 -7.15
CA ARG A 86 9.48 -19.73 -7.60
C ARG A 86 9.97 -20.19 -8.98
N GLU A 87 10.11 -19.25 -9.92
CA GLU A 87 10.64 -19.52 -11.26
C GLU A 87 12.07 -20.09 -11.21
N MET A 88 12.94 -19.51 -10.38
CA MET A 88 14.30 -20.00 -10.21
C MET A 88 14.31 -21.41 -9.60
N GLU A 89 13.46 -21.68 -8.61
CA GLU A 89 13.39 -23.01 -8.00
C GLU A 89 12.86 -24.06 -8.99
N GLU A 90 11.84 -23.74 -9.78
CA GLU A 90 11.33 -24.62 -10.84
C GLU A 90 12.40 -24.90 -11.90
N ALA A 91 13.11 -23.87 -12.37
CA ALA A 91 14.18 -24.03 -13.36
C ALA A 91 15.30 -24.94 -12.84
N ILE A 92 15.71 -24.78 -11.58
CA ILE A 92 16.72 -25.64 -10.95
C ILE A 92 16.16 -27.07 -10.83
N ARG A 93 14.94 -27.23 -10.32
CA ARG A 93 14.29 -28.53 -10.15
C ARG A 93 14.21 -29.31 -11.47
N ASP A 94 13.85 -28.64 -12.56
CA ASP A 94 13.76 -29.27 -13.87
C ASP A 94 15.13 -29.60 -14.47
N SER A 95 16.16 -28.79 -14.19
CA SER A 95 17.54 -29.12 -14.58
C SER A 95 18.05 -30.40 -13.93
N PHE A 96 17.67 -30.66 -12.66
CA PHE A 96 18.00 -31.91 -11.98
C PHE A 96 17.23 -33.10 -12.57
N LYS A 97 15.94 -32.96 -12.89
CA LYS A 97 15.16 -34.05 -13.51
C LYS A 97 15.66 -34.42 -14.92
N ALA A 98 16.22 -33.47 -15.67
CA ALA A 98 16.72 -33.70 -17.01
C ALA A 98 18.13 -34.33 -17.06
N GLY A 99 18.83 -34.35 -15.91
CA GLY A 99 20.18 -34.91 -15.76
C GLY A 99 20.25 -36.35 -15.27
N ASP A 100 19.11 -36.92 -14.82
CA ASP A 100 18.90 -38.35 -14.53
C ASP A 100 18.31 -39.08 -15.75
#